data_AF-A0A818PKH0-F1
#
_entry.id   AF-A0A818PKH0-F1
#
_cell.length_a   1.000
_cell.length_b   1.000
_cell.length_c   1.000
_cell.angle_alpha   90.00
_cell.angle_beta   90.00
_cell.angle_gamma   90.00
#
_symmetry.space_group_name_H-M   'P 1'
#
loop_
_entity.id
_entity.type
_entity.pdbx_description
1 polymer ?
#
loop_
_entity_poly.entity_id
_entity_poly.type
_entity_poly.pdbx_seq_one_letter_code
_entity_poly.pdbx_strand_id
1 'polypeptide(L)' 'MKQEKKKSPQFRSVIFGPTCDSLDCIAHSIDLPLLDIGDILWFPDVGSYTNASASNFNGFQTKKYIFIWKN' A
#
# COMPACT_ATOMS: atom_id res chain seq x y z
N MET A 1 -20.86 -1.98 -25.42
CA MET A 1 -19.50 -1.46 -25.67
C MET A 1 -18.87 -1.13 -24.33
N LYS A 2 -17.84 -1.87 -23.89
CA LYS A 2 -17.09 -1.53 -22.66
C LYS A 2 -16.17 -0.36 -23.02
N GLN A 3 -16.31 0.78 -22.35
CA GLN A 3 -15.39 1.91 -22.56
C GLN A 3 -13.99 1.47 -22.10
N GLU A 4 -13.03 1.44 -23.03
CA GLU A 4 -11.62 1.27 -22.70
C GLU A 4 -11.13 2.52 -21.96
N LYS A 5 -10.82 2.39 -20.67
CA LYS A 5 -10.13 3.45 -19.94
C LYS A 5 -8.74 3.60 -20.55
N LYS A 6 -8.44 4.76 -21.15
CA LYS A 6 -7.05 5.10 -21.52
C LYS A 6 -6.17 4.97 -20.28
N LYS A 7 -5.18 4.07 -20.32
CA LYS A 7 -4.19 3.95 -19.25
C LYS A 7 -3.35 5.23 -19.22
N SER A 8 -3.23 5.83 -18.05
CA SER A 8 -2.27 6.91 -17.81
C SER A 8 -0.84 6.41 -18.04
N PRO A 9 0.11 7.31 -18.38
CA PRO A 9 1.52 6.96 -18.41
C PRO A 9 1.94 6.31 -17.09
N GLN A 10 2.72 5.24 -17.16
CA GLN A 10 3.24 4.55 -15.99
C GLN A 10 4.75 4.77 -15.89
N PHE A 11 5.23 4.80 -14.65
CA PHE A 11 6.61 5.03 -14.29
C PHE A 11 7.08 3.89 -13.40
N ARG A 12 8.31 3.44 -13.62
CA ARG A 12 8.92 2.44 -12.75
C ARG A 12 9.26 3.08 -11.41
N SER A 13 8.74 2.51 -10.35
CA SER A 13 8.73 3.10 -9.00
C SER A 13 9.14 2.11 -7.92
N VAL A 14 9.53 2.65 -6.77
CA VAL A 14 9.83 1.94 -5.53
C VAL A 14 8.89 2.48 -4.44
N ILE A 15 8.34 1.60 -3.61
CA ILE A 15 7.44 1.97 -2.51
C ILE A 15 8.16 1.69 -1.19
N PHE A 16 8.32 2.72 -0.37
CA PHE A 16 8.89 2.64 0.98
C PHE A 16 7.80 2.73 2.05
N GLY A 17 8.05 2.08 3.18
CA GLY A 17 7.28 2.27 4.41
C GLY A 17 7.68 3.56 5.14
N PRO A 18 7.02 3.89 6.25
CA PRO A 18 7.18 5.18 6.91
C PRO A 18 8.40 5.26 7.84
N THR A 19 9.14 4.17 8.05
CA THR A 19 10.22 4.16 9.04
C THR A 19 11.49 4.86 8.53
N CYS A 20 12.43 5.08 9.45
CA CYS A 20 13.75 5.65 9.13
C CYS A 20 14.76 4.55 8.76
N ASP A 21 14.31 3.31 8.58
CA ASP A 21 15.14 2.20 8.14
C ASP A 21 15.10 2.09 6.61
N SER A 22 16.28 2.13 5.97
CA SER A 22 16.41 1.96 4.52
C SER A 22 15.88 0.60 4.01
N LEU A 23 15.77 -0.39 4.89
CA LEU A 23 15.23 -1.72 4.56
C LEU A 23 13.70 -1.78 4.57
N ASP A 24 13.01 -0.74 5.05
CA ASP A 24 11.55 -0.65 5.04
C ASP A 24 11.04 -0.33 3.62
N CYS A 25 11.19 -1.29 2.73
CA CYS A 25 10.81 -1.23 1.32
C CYS A 25 9.76 -2.28 1.00
N ILE A 26 8.57 -1.83 0.63
CA ILE A 26 7.40 -2.67 0.34
C ILE A 26 7.49 -3.26 -1.07
N ALA A 27 7.96 -2.48 -2.05
CA ALA A 27 8.10 -2.92 -3.44
C ALA A 27 9.30 -2.26 -4.11
N HIS A 28 10.20 -3.07 -4.68
CA HIS A 28 11.45 -2.60 -5.28
C HIS A 28 11.33 -2.19 -6.76
N SER A 29 10.24 -2.60 -7.43
CA SER A 29 10.10 -2.40 -8.87
C SER A 29 8.66 -2.61 -9.30
N ILE A 30 7.87 -1.54 -9.35
CA ILE A 30 6.46 -1.58 -9.75
C ILE A 30 6.14 -0.43 -10.70
N ASP A 31 5.35 -0.69 -11.73
CA ASP A 31 4.87 0.35 -12.64
C ASP A 31 3.61 0.99 -12.04
N LEU A 32 3.66 2.29 -11.79
CA LEU A 32 2.56 3.08 -11.22
C LEU A 32 2.28 4.31 -12.09
N PRO A 33 1.04 4.82 -12.10
CA PRO A 33 0.79 6.16 -12.63
C PRO A 33 1.54 7.22 -11.81
N LEU A 34 1.60 8.46 -12.31
CA LEU A 34 2.01 9.58 -11.46
C LEU A 34 1.03 9.69 -10.28
N LEU A 35 1.58 9.77 -9.07
CA LEU A 35 0.84 9.88 -7.82
C LEU A 35 1.23 11.18 -7.12
N ASP A 36 0.29 11.78 -6.41
CA ASP A 36 0.47 12.96 -5.59
C ASP A 36 0.35 12.65 -4.09
N ILE A 37 0.82 13.57 -3.25
CA ILE A 37 0.66 13.46 -1.80
C ILE A 37 -0.85 13.43 -1.47
N GLY A 38 -1.26 12.37 -0.78
CA GLY A 38 -2.66 12.15 -0.40
C GLY A 38 -3.37 11.08 -1.24
N ASP A 39 -2.79 10.64 -2.36
CA ASP A 39 -3.29 9.48 -3.09
C ASP A 39 -3.19 8.20 -2.25
N ILE A 40 -4.12 7.27 -2.51
CA ILE A 40 -4.26 6.05 -1.73
C ILE A 40 -3.73 4.86 -2.54
N LEU A 41 -2.80 4.12 -1.94
CA LEU A 41 -2.39 2.80 -2.42
C LEU A 41 -3.17 1.72 -1.68
N TRP A 42 -3.80 0.80 -2.44
CA TRP A 42 -4.60 -0.29 -1.90
C TRP A 42 -3.89 -1.63 -2.09
N PHE A 43 -3.67 -2.35 -0.98
CA PHE A 43 -3.08 -3.68 -0.96
C PHE A 43 -4.14 -4.71 -0.53
N PRO A 44 -4.72 -5.49 -1.45
CA PRO A 44 -5.66 -6.54 -1.10
C PRO A 44 -4.95 -7.73 -0.46
N ASP A 45 -5.74 -8.67 0.07
CA ASP A 45 -5.29 -10.00 0.51
C ASP A 45 -4.25 -10.02 1.65
N VAL A 46 -4.18 -8.95 2.43
CA VAL A 46 -3.29 -8.79 3.59
C VAL A 46 -3.89 -9.32 4.91
N GLY A 47 -4.75 -10.34 4.85
CA GLY A 47 -5.51 -10.82 6.01
C GLY A 47 -4.75 -11.79 6.93
N SER A 48 -3.76 -12.51 6.41
CA SER A 48 -2.98 -13.52 7.15
C SER A 48 -1.55 -13.05 7.36
N TYR A 49 -0.96 -13.37 8.52
CA TYR A 49 0.45 -13.13 8.87
C TYR A 49 0.95 -11.67 8.78
N THR A 50 0.06 -10.69 8.63
CA THR A 50 0.39 -9.26 8.58
C THR A 50 0.30 -8.61 9.97
N ASN A 51 -0.92 -8.38 10.46
CA ASN A 51 -1.17 -7.75 11.75
C ASN A 51 -0.61 -8.58 12.92
N ALA A 52 -0.70 -9.91 12.83
CA ALA A 52 -0.22 -10.80 13.89
C ALA A 52 1.27 -10.60 14.21
N SER A 53 2.06 -10.11 13.25
CA SER A 53 3.51 -9.89 13.37
C SER A 53 3.90 -8.42 13.35
N ALA A 54 2.93 -7.49 13.34
CA ALA A 54 3.21 -6.07 13.24
C ALA A 54 3.81 -5.52 14.55
N SER A 55 4.76 -4.59 14.43
CA SER A 55 5.37 -3.89 15.58
C SER A 55 5.21 -2.39 15.47
N ASN A 56 5.28 -1.68 16.60
CA ASN A 56 5.24 -0.21 16.62
C ASN A 56 6.65 0.39 16.51
N PHE A 57 7.53 -0.21 15.71
CA PHE A 57 8.86 0.34 15.45
C PHE A 57 8.75 1.78 14.93
N ASN A 58 9.67 2.66 15.35
CA ASN A 58 9.59 4.13 15.16
C ASN A 58 8.28 4.80 15.65
N GLY A 59 7.49 4.12 16.48
CA GLY A 59 6.27 4.69 17.08
C GLY A 59 5.05 4.72 16.15
N PHE A 60 5.11 4.09 14.96
CA PHE A 60 3.96 4.04 14.06
C PHE A 60 2.86 3.11 14.59
N GLN A 61 1.62 3.59 14.63
CA GLN A 61 0.47 2.80 15.07
C GLN A 61 0.10 1.74 14.04
N THR A 62 0.09 0.48 14.47
CA THR A 62 -0.28 -0.68 13.64
C THR A 62 -1.76 -1.06 13.74
N LYS A 63 -2.48 -0.56 14.74
CA LYS A 63 -3.84 -1.01 15.09
C LYS A 63 -4.91 -0.02 14.63
N LYS A 64 -5.39 -0.17 13.39
CA LYS A 64 -6.60 0.49 12.88
C LYS A 64 -7.38 -0.49 12.01
N TYR A 65 -8.51 -0.97 12.53
CA TYR A 65 -9.35 -1.98 11.86
C TYR A 65 -10.79 -1.51 11.78
N ILE A 66 -11.41 -1.75 10.63
CA ILE A 66 -12.84 -1.57 10.42
C ILE A 66 -13.39 -2.94 10.03
N PHE A 67 -14.17 -3.55 10.92
CA PHE A 67 -14.85 -4.81 10.65
C PHE A 67 -16.19 -4.51 9.97
N ILE A 68 -16.40 -5.07 8.78
CA ILE A 68 -17.66 -4.96 8.04
C ILE A 68 -18.25 -6.36 7.96
N TRP A 69 -19.41 -6.55 8.58
CA TRP A 69 -20.20 -7.76 8.44
C TRP A 69 -21.37 -7.49 7.49
N LYS A 70 -21.64 -8.44 6.58
CA LYS A 70 -22.71 -8.33 5.59
C LYS A 70 -23.53 -9.62 5.63
N ASN A 71 -24.85 -9.46 5.74
CA ASN A 71 -25.84 -10.54 5.74
C ASN A 71 -26.15 -11.01 4.33
#